data_AF-A0A061I8S9-F1
#
_entry.id   AF-A0A061I8S9-F1
#
_cell.length_a   1.000
_cell.length_b   1.000
_cell.length_c   1.000
_cell.angle_alpha   90.00
_cell.angle_beta   90.00
_cell.angle_gamma   90.00
#
_symmetry.space_group_name_H-M   'P 1'
#
loop_
_entity.id
_entity.type
_entity.pdbx_description
1 polymer ?
#
loop_
_entity_poly.entity_id
_entity_poly.type
_entity_poly.pdbx_seq_one_letter_code
_entity_poly.pdbx_strand_id
1 'polypeptide(L)'
;MKPEPSAPCVNPGNPVFSCMLDPKTFHTTTSLSKPQMIMYKTNSSQYGAFSPKPQFFPCRYTPKEQVFSNHIKATGFYQNNSLNTAPDRTRTIDFPNFQHTL
;
A
#
# COMPACT_ATOMS: atom_id res chain seq x y z
N MET A 1 -40.03 34.05 -11.68
CA MET A 1 -40.59 34.38 -10.34
C MET A 1 -39.48 34.20 -9.32
N LYS A 2 -39.17 35.25 -8.56
CA LYS A 2 -38.18 35.22 -7.49
C LYS A 2 -38.84 34.49 -6.30
N PRO A 3 -38.20 33.50 -5.65
CA PRO A 3 -38.81 32.87 -4.49
C PRO A 3 -38.93 33.91 -3.37
N GLU A 4 -40.14 34.04 -2.83
CA GLU A 4 -40.42 34.84 -1.63
C GLU A 4 -39.55 34.35 -0.46
N PRO A 5 -39.03 35.25 0.39
CA PRO A 5 -38.25 34.85 1.56
C PRO A 5 -39.15 34.04 2.50
N SER A 6 -38.73 32.81 2.80
CA SER A 6 -39.46 31.92 3.71
C SER A 6 -39.56 32.55 5.10
N ALA A 7 -40.74 32.44 5.71
CA ALA A 7 -40.97 32.95 7.05
C ALA A 7 -39.93 32.35 8.04
N PRO A 8 -39.35 33.16 8.95
CA PRO A 8 -38.36 32.67 9.90
C PRO A 8 -38.99 31.62 10.80
N CYS A 9 -38.34 30.46 10.92
CA CYS A 9 -38.90 29.38 11.72
C CYS A 9 -38.90 29.78 13.20
N VAL A 10 -40.04 29.59 13.88
CA VAL A 10 -40.28 30.14 15.22
C VAL A 10 -39.55 29.35 16.31
N ASN A 11 -39.13 28.11 16.02
CA ASN A 11 -38.32 27.26 16.90
C ASN A 11 -37.36 26.41 16.05
N PRO A 12 -36.14 26.89 15.75
CA PRO A 12 -35.24 26.24 14.79
C PRO A 12 -34.70 24.89 15.24
N GLY A 13 -34.94 24.45 16.46
CA GLY A 13 -34.62 23.09 16.91
C GLY A 13 -33.25 22.62 16.41
N ASN A 14 -33.24 21.49 15.69
CA ASN A 14 -32.08 21.05 14.93
C ASN A 14 -32.04 21.74 13.54
N PRO A 15 -31.01 22.54 13.23
CA PRO A 15 -30.88 23.26 11.95
C PRO A 15 -30.91 22.37 10.71
N VAL A 16 -30.53 21.08 10.84
CA VAL A 16 -30.61 20.08 9.75
C VAL A 16 -32.05 19.82 9.33
N PHE A 17 -33.01 19.91 10.25
CA PHE A 17 -34.41 19.56 10.01
C PHE A 17 -35.35 20.78 9.89
N SER A 18 -34.85 21.98 10.16
CA SER A 18 -35.70 23.18 10.31
C SER A 18 -35.79 24.06 9.06
N CYS A 19 -35.44 23.54 7.89
CA CYS A 19 -35.57 24.21 6.57
C CYS A 19 -34.87 25.59 6.45
N MET A 20 -34.07 25.98 7.45
CA MET A 20 -33.43 27.30 7.53
C MET A 20 -32.15 27.41 6.68
N LEU A 21 -31.61 26.27 6.25
CA LEU A 21 -30.33 26.19 5.54
C LEU A 21 -30.55 25.54 4.17
N ASP A 22 -29.80 26.01 3.17
CA ASP A 22 -29.85 25.45 1.82
C ASP A 22 -29.34 23.99 1.86
N PRO A 23 -30.10 23.00 1.34
CA PRO A 23 -29.67 21.62 1.15
C PRO A 23 -28.23 21.46 0.63
N LYS A 24 -27.81 22.38 -0.26
CA LYS A 24 -26.47 22.39 -0.88
C LYS A 24 -25.33 22.70 0.09
N THR A 25 -25.64 23.19 1.29
CA THR A 25 -24.66 23.48 2.33
C THR A 25 -24.44 22.30 3.29
N PHE A 26 -25.31 21.28 3.26
CA PHE A 26 -25.25 20.13 4.15
C PHE A 26 -24.39 18.98 3.62
N HIS A 27 -23.16 19.28 3.22
CA HIS A 27 -22.18 18.26 2.84
C HIS A 27 -21.11 18.08 3.92
N THR A 28 -20.57 16.87 4.04
CA THR A 28 -19.41 16.60 4.88
C THR A 28 -18.20 17.40 4.40
N THR A 29 -17.57 18.15 5.31
CA THR A 29 -16.42 19.04 5.04
C THR A 29 -15.07 18.33 5.15
N THR A 30 -15.00 17.09 4.69
CA THR A 30 -13.79 16.26 4.82
C THR A 30 -12.94 16.32 3.56
N SER A 31 -11.69 16.75 3.71
CA SER A 31 -10.78 17.07 2.59
C SER A 31 -10.37 15.87 1.73
N LEU A 32 -10.37 14.65 2.30
CA LEU A 32 -9.86 13.44 1.62
C LEU A 32 -10.97 12.51 1.11
N SER A 33 -12.22 12.77 1.48
CA SER A 33 -13.37 11.94 1.11
C SER A 33 -14.30 12.72 0.20
N LYS A 34 -15.05 12.00 -0.66
CA LYS A 34 -16.11 12.62 -1.46
C LYS A 34 -17.11 13.34 -0.54
N PRO A 35 -17.49 14.60 -0.82
CA PRO A 35 -18.51 15.30 -0.06
C PRO A 35 -19.84 14.55 -0.19
N GLN A 36 -20.38 14.11 0.94
CA GLN A 36 -21.64 13.38 1.01
C GLN A 36 -22.66 14.20 1.80
N MET A 37 -23.92 14.14 1.40
CA MET A 37 -24.98 14.85 2.09
C MET A 37 -25.19 14.23 3.47
N ILE A 38 -25.21 15.06 4.52
CA ILE A 38 -25.14 14.62 5.92
C ILE A 38 -26.29 13.66 6.29
N MET A 39 -27.50 13.85 5.77
CA MET A 39 -28.65 12.96 6.04
C MET A 39 -28.50 11.56 5.44
N TYR A 40 -27.65 11.38 4.43
CA TYR A 40 -27.38 10.07 3.79
C TYR A 40 -26.02 9.49 4.19
N LYS A 41 -25.40 9.98 5.27
CA LYS A 41 -24.09 9.53 5.71
C LYS A 41 -24.18 8.07 6.21
N THR A 42 -23.43 7.18 5.58
CA THR A 42 -23.31 5.76 5.99
C THR A 42 -22.09 5.56 6.89
N ASN A 43 -22.01 4.44 7.61
CA ASN A 43 -20.81 4.11 8.40
C ASN A 43 -19.56 3.94 7.50
N SER A 44 -19.73 3.40 6.30
CA SER A 44 -18.63 3.27 5.33
C SER A 44 -18.05 4.60 4.86
N SER A 45 -18.84 5.68 4.87
CA SER A 45 -18.37 7.02 4.52
C SER A 45 -17.34 7.61 5.50
N GLN A 46 -17.15 6.97 6.66
CA GLN A 46 -16.15 7.38 7.65
C GLN A 46 -14.72 6.97 7.26
N TYR A 47 -14.56 5.95 6.42
CA TYR A 47 -13.24 5.58 5.91
C TYR A 47 -12.68 6.70 5.02
N GLY A 48 -11.44 7.12 5.28
CA GLY A 48 -10.80 8.22 4.55
C GLY A 48 -11.35 9.62 4.87
N ALA A 49 -12.27 9.76 5.82
CA ALA A 49 -12.81 11.05 6.23
C ALA A 49 -11.75 11.93 6.92
N PHE A 50 -10.85 11.32 7.70
CA PHE A 50 -9.82 12.03 8.45
C PHE A 50 -8.53 12.18 7.65
N SER A 51 -7.96 13.39 7.69
CA SER A 51 -6.63 13.63 7.11
C SER A 51 -5.55 13.07 8.04
N PRO A 52 -4.54 12.34 7.52
CA PRO A 52 -3.47 11.81 8.34
C PRO A 52 -2.65 12.96 8.93
N LYS A 53 -2.46 12.93 10.25
CA LYS A 53 -1.59 13.85 10.99
C LYS A 53 -0.25 13.17 11.28
N PRO A 54 0.85 13.93 11.43
CA PRO A 54 2.17 13.39 11.77
C PRO A 54 2.17 12.41 12.96
N GLN A 55 1.29 12.59 13.94
CA GLN A 55 1.17 11.76 15.13
C GLN A 55 0.61 10.34 14.85
N PHE A 56 -0.04 10.12 13.70
CA PHE A 56 -0.51 8.79 13.30
C PHE A 56 0.56 7.96 12.62
N PHE A 57 1.69 8.57 12.23
CA PHE A 57 2.77 7.85 11.57
C PHE A 57 3.63 7.11 12.60
N PRO A 58 4.16 5.92 12.26
CA PRO A 58 5.11 5.24 13.11
C PRO A 58 6.40 6.08 13.21
N CYS A 59 7.04 6.07 14.39
CA CYS A 59 8.33 6.75 14.59
C CYS A 59 9.47 6.12 13.77
N ARG A 60 9.32 4.84 13.39
CA ARG A 60 10.29 4.12 12.57
C ARG A 60 9.55 3.14 11.66
N TYR A 61 9.91 3.13 10.39
CA TYR A 61 9.44 2.16 9.41
C TYR A 61 10.65 1.44 8.82
N THR A 62 10.72 0.12 9.02
CA THR A 62 11.77 -0.74 8.47
C THR A 62 11.13 -1.70 7.47
N PRO A 63 11.00 -1.31 6.19
CA PRO A 63 10.43 -2.19 5.18
C PRO A 63 11.30 -3.43 5.01
N LYS A 64 10.68 -4.57 4.69
CA LYS A 64 11.40 -5.78 4.34
C LYS A 64 11.95 -5.63 2.92
N GLU A 65 13.27 -5.57 2.79
CA GLU A 65 13.91 -5.62 1.48
C GLU A 65 13.84 -7.03 0.91
N GLN A 66 13.36 -7.16 -0.34
CA GLN A 66 13.25 -8.44 -1.04
C GLN A 66 13.97 -8.43 -2.39
N VAL A 67 14.82 -7.44 -2.66
CA VAL A 67 15.52 -7.30 -3.94
C VAL A 67 16.37 -8.54 -4.24
N PHE A 68 17.23 -8.93 -3.30
CA PHE A 68 18.07 -10.13 -3.45
C PHE A 68 17.23 -11.40 -3.65
N SER A 69 16.24 -11.65 -2.79
CA SER A 69 15.40 -12.85 -2.90
C SER A 69 14.60 -12.90 -4.21
N ASN A 70 14.12 -11.75 -4.70
CA ASN A 70 13.41 -11.67 -5.97
C ASN A 70 14.35 -11.95 -7.14
N HIS A 71 15.59 -11.47 -7.08
CA HIS A 71 16.61 -11.78 -8.09
C HIS A 71 16.88 -13.30 -8.15
N ILE A 72 17.12 -13.95 -7.01
CA ILE A 72 17.34 -15.41 -6.96
C ILE A 72 16.10 -16.19 -7.42
N LYS A 73 14.88 -15.74 -7.10
CA LYS A 73 13.67 -16.37 -7.61
C LYS A 73 13.57 -16.29 -9.13
N ALA A 74 14.00 -15.16 -9.72
CA ALA A 74 13.98 -14.97 -11.16
C ALA A 74 14.97 -15.88 -11.90
N THR A 75 16.06 -16.33 -11.26
CA THR A 75 17.04 -17.24 -11.88
C THR A 75 16.55 -18.68 -11.99
N GLY A 76 15.41 -19.03 -11.38
CA GLY A 76 14.85 -20.38 -11.42
C GLY A 76 15.50 -21.37 -10.45
N PHE A 77 15.13 -22.65 -10.57
CA PHE A 77 15.67 -23.70 -9.71
C PHE A 77 17.09 -24.09 -10.10
N TYR A 78 17.95 -24.26 -9.09
CA TYR A 78 19.29 -24.79 -9.29
C TYR A 78 19.24 -26.19 -9.93
N GLN A 79 20.09 -26.42 -10.93
CA GLN A 79 20.30 -27.72 -11.54
C GLN A 79 21.77 -28.07 -11.48
N ASN A 80 22.10 -29.26 -10.95
CA ASN A 80 23.46 -29.77 -10.95
C ASN A 80 23.73 -30.59 -12.22
N ASN A 81 24.13 -29.90 -13.30
CA ASN A 81 24.49 -30.53 -14.58
C ASN A 81 26.01 -30.61 -14.79
N SER A 82 26.81 -30.56 -13.71
CA SER A 82 28.27 -30.59 -13.77
C SER A 82 28.83 -32.01 -13.71
N LEU A 83 30.00 -32.22 -14.33
CA LEU A 83 30.75 -33.49 -14.24
C LEU A 83 31.80 -33.40 -13.13
N ASN A 84 32.05 -34.52 -12.45
CA ASN A 84 33.15 -34.62 -11.50
C ASN A 84 34.49 -34.66 -12.26
N THR A 85 35.19 -33.54 -12.31
CA THR A 85 36.51 -33.40 -12.97
C THR A 85 37.67 -33.36 -11.99
N ALA A 86 37.40 -33.50 -10.69
CA ALA A 86 38.44 -33.53 -9.68
C ALA A 86 39.37 -34.75 -9.91
N PRO A 87 40.70 -34.57 -9.97
CA PRO A 87 41.63 -35.68 -10.10
C PRO A 87 41.60 -36.54 -8.84
N ASP A 88 41.67 -37.86 -9.01
CA ASP A 88 41.72 -38.80 -7.89
C ASP A 88 43.05 -38.67 -7.15
N ARG A 89 43.07 -37.95 -6.03
CA ARG A 89 44.29 -37.71 -5.23
C ARG A 89 44.97 -38.98 -4.71
N THR A 90 44.31 -40.15 -4.73
CA THR A 90 44.91 -41.42 -4.30
C THR A 90 45.62 -42.17 -5.43
N ARG A 91 45.28 -41.88 -6.69
CA ARG A 91 45.84 -42.55 -7.89
C ARG A 91 46.57 -41.60 -8.82
N THR A 92 46.41 -40.29 -8.64
CA THR A 92 47.16 -39.28 -9.37
C THR A 92 48.55 -39.25 -8.77
N ILE A 93 49.45 -39.96 -9.42
CA ILE A 93 50.88 -39.83 -9.20
C ILE A 93 51.23 -38.38 -9.60
N ASP A 94 51.46 -37.50 -8.62
CA ASP A 94 52.05 -36.17 -8.83
C ASP A 94 53.52 -36.34 -9.26
N PHE A 95 53.77 -37.03 -10.37
CA PHE A 95 55.10 -37.13 -10.95
C PHE A 95 55.22 -36.06 -12.03
N PRO A 96 56.04 -35.01 -11.81
CA PRO A 96 56.31 -33.98 -12.81
C PRO A 96 57.15 -34.50 -13.99
N ASN A 97 57.29 -35.82 -14.15
CA ASN A 97 58.22 -36.45 -15.08
C ASN A 97 57.54 -37.59 -15.87
N PHE A 98 56.36 -37.31 -16.43
CA PHE A 98 55.79 -38.16 -17.47
C PHE A 98 56.63 -38.00 -18.75
N GLN A 99 57.61 -38.89 -18.92
CA GLN A 99 58.31 -39.03 -20.19
C GLN A 99 57.40 -39.82 -21.14
N HIS A 100 56.77 -39.11 -22.07
CA HIS A 100 56.05 -39.73 -23.17
C HIS A 100 57.08 -40.23 -24.20
N THR A 101 57.38 -41.53 -24.17
CA THR A 101 58.17 -42.16 -25.24
C THR A 101 57.26 -42.42 -26.45
N LEU A 102 57.74 -42.06 -27.65
CA LEU A 102 57.09 -42.32 -28.94
C LEU A 102 57.10 -43.81 -29.30
#